data_AF-A0A1V9FMU6-F1
#
_entry.id   AF-A0A1V9FMU6-F1
#
_cell.length_a   1.000
_cell.length_b   1.000
_cell.length_c   1.000
_cell.angle_alpha   90.00
_cell.angle_beta   90.00
_cell.angle_gamma   90.00
#
_symmetry.space_group_name_H-M   'P 1'
#
loop_
_entity.id
_entity.type
_entity.pdbx_description
1 polymer ?
#
loop_
_entity_poly.entity_id
_entity_poly.type
_entity_poly.pdbx_seq_one_letter_code
_entity_poly.pdbx_strand_id
1 'polypeptide(L)'
;MKFGDKEIYGSTEGIKANLREVILQLNDKVSHLHENEELDFVIISLRSLTNYTSILLERLTLYQQSPIEFCAISARNLFECYLLVAFILSDPSKAKEFVGQKASEELEINEGFLSLTEPSTPEAVIKSIQDRMTYIKELMNKHEVPIEKHWTVSYLAKQTNNKVEYESFFKLYSKYIHPSSWIVNSLANEYDNPVFRNIFVLQGQHYASCIQKLVSNYLRDQIIA
;
A
#
# COMPACT_ATOMS: atom_id res chain seq x y z
N MET A 1 14.68 19.96 -2.38
CA MET A 1 15.75 19.15 -1.76
C MET A 1 16.85 18.96 -2.80
N LYS A 2 18.12 19.21 -2.45
CA LYS A 2 19.25 18.96 -3.35
C LYS A 2 19.53 17.46 -3.37
N PHE A 3 19.12 16.79 -4.44
CA PHE A 3 19.62 15.47 -4.80
C PHE A 3 20.86 15.69 -5.66
N GLY A 4 21.95 14.94 -5.38
CA GLY A 4 23.25 15.17 -6.00
C GLY A 4 23.19 15.35 -7.51
N ASP A 5 23.85 16.40 -8.01
CA ASP A 5 24.25 16.79 -9.37
C ASP A 5 23.35 16.44 -10.58
N LYS A 6 22.10 16.03 -10.37
CA LYS A 6 21.11 15.80 -11.42
C LYS A 6 19.75 16.34 -10.97
N GLU A 7 19.21 17.27 -11.73
CA GLU A 7 17.79 17.63 -11.65
C GLU A 7 16.94 16.38 -11.86
N ILE A 8 16.30 15.87 -10.81
CA ILE A 8 15.25 14.85 -10.94
C ILE A 8 13.94 15.59 -11.22
N TYR A 9 13.80 16.04 -12.45
CA TYR A 9 12.51 15.97 -13.15
C TYR A 9 12.53 14.67 -13.97
N GLY A 10 12.57 13.53 -13.27
CA GLY A 10 12.83 12.22 -13.88
C GLY A 10 11.54 11.57 -14.38
N SER A 11 11.53 11.09 -15.63
CA SER A 11 10.38 10.38 -16.19
C SER A 11 9.98 9.19 -15.31
N THR A 12 8.68 9.01 -15.09
CA THR A 12 8.17 7.83 -14.36
C THR A 12 8.49 6.53 -15.10
N GLU A 13 8.87 6.61 -16.38
CA GLU A 13 9.22 5.46 -17.21
C GLU A 13 10.40 4.65 -16.66
N GLY A 14 11.44 5.29 -16.13
CA GLY A 14 12.56 4.55 -15.51
C GLY A 14 12.12 3.79 -14.26
N ILE A 15 11.33 4.43 -13.40
CA ILE A 15 10.80 3.79 -12.17
C ILE A 15 9.85 2.65 -12.55
N LYS A 16 8.95 2.87 -13.53
CA LYS A 16 8.02 1.85 -14.04
C LYS A 16 8.76 0.66 -14.64
N ALA A 17 9.79 0.88 -15.44
CA ALA A 17 10.59 -0.19 -16.02
C ALA A 17 11.24 -1.05 -14.93
N ASN A 18 11.91 -0.41 -13.97
CA ASN A 18 12.55 -1.12 -12.86
C ASN A 18 11.53 -1.86 -11.97
N LEU A 19 10.37 -1.26 -11.69
CA LEU A 19 9.30 -1.92 -10.95
C LEU A 19 8.77 -3.15 -11.70
N ARG A 20 8.61 -3.07 -13.04
CA ARG A 20 8.19 -4.22 -13.85
C ARG A 20 9.19 -5.37 -13.75
N GLU A 21 10.48 -5.10 -13.81
CA GLU A 21 11.52 -6.12 -13.65
C GLU A 21 11.42 -6.81 -12.28
N VAL A 22 11.31 -6.03 -11.21
CA VAL A 22 11.14 -6.55 -9.84
C VAL A 22 9.86 -7.38 -9.70
N ILE A 23 8.76 -6.91 -10.29
CA ILE A 23 7.46 -7.62 -10.28
C ILE A 23 7.59 -8.97 -11.00
N LEU A 24 8.27 -9.02 -12.15
CA LEU A 24 8.48 -10.27 -12.89
C LEU A 24 9.26 -11.28 -12.04
N GLN A 25 10.34 -10.85 -11.39
CA GLN A 25 11.13 -11.72 -10.49
C GLN A 25 10.32 -12.23 -9.29
N LEU A 26 9.50 -11.36 -8.67
CA LEU A 26 8.64 -11.76 -7.56
C LEU A 26 7.52 -12.72 -7.99
N ASN A 27 6.93 -12.49 -9.16
CA ASN A 27 5.91 -13.38 -9.72
C ASN A 27 6.50 -14.76 -10.00
N ASP A 28 7.70 -14.82 -10.59
CA ASP A 28 8.42 -16.07 -10.86
C ASP A 28 8.69 -16.85 -9.56
N LYS A 29 9.24 -16.19 -8.55
CA LYS A 29 9.46 -16.79 -7.21
C LYS A 29 8.15 -17.30 -6.59
N VAL A 30 7.06 -16.54 -6.64
CA VAL A 30 5.77 -16.98 -6.10
C VAL A 30 5.19 -18.17 -6.87
N SER A 31 5.36 -18.23 -8.19
CA SER A 31 4.94 -19.40 -8.99
C SER A 31 5.68 -20.66 -8.54
N HIS A 32 7.00 -20.59 -8.31
CA HIS A 32 7.78 -21.72 -7.81
C HIS A 32 7.37 -22.16 -6.40
N LEU A 33 7.08 -21.21 -5.50
CA LEU A 33 6.53 -21.54 -4.17
C LEU A 33 5.21 -22.30 -4.30
N HIS A 34 4.34 -21.90 -5.22
CA HIS A 34 3.07 -22.56 -5.46
C HIS A 34 3.25 -23.99 -6.02
N GLU A 35 4.15 -24.18 -6.98
CA GLU A 35 4.46 -25.49 -7.57
C GLU A 35 5.02 -26.48 -6.54
N ASN A 36 5.77 -25.99 -5.56
CA ASN A 36 6.40 -26.80 -4.52
C ASN A 36 5.58 -26.91 -3.22
N GLU A 37 4.37 -26.35 -3.18
CA GLU A 37 3.52 -26.27 -1.96
C GLU A 37 4.22 -25.59 -0.76
N GLU A 38 5.12 -24.64 -1.04
CA GLU A 38 5.89 -23.88 -0.05
C GLU A 38 5.23 -22.53 0.28
N LEU A 39 5.53 -22.00 1.47
CA LEU A 39 5.05 -20.70 1.92
C LEU A 39 6.22 -19.80 2.32
N ASP A 40 6.40 -18.72 1.56
CA ASP A 40 7.27 -17.60 1.94
C ASP A 40 6.41 -16.33 2.05
N PHE A 41 6.03 -16.00 3.28
CA PHE A 41 5.19 -14.84 3.55
C PHE A 41 5.88 -13.52 3.18
N VAL A 42 7.22 -13.45 3.21
CA VAL A 42 7.97 -12.24 2.82
C VAL A 42 7.80 -12.03 1.33
N ILE A 43 8.12 -13.04 0.51
CA ILE A 43 8.00 -12.95 -0.95
C ILE A 43 6.55 -12.67 -1.38
N ILE A 44 5.56 -13.33 -0.75
CA ILE A 44 4.13 -13.09 -1.01
C ILE A 44 3.74 -11.63 -0.69
N SER A 45 4.22 -11.10 0.44
CA SER A 45 3.94 -9.72 0.86
C SER A 45 4.60 -8.70 -0.06
N LEU A 46 5.88 -8.89 -0.38
CA LEU A 46 6.64 -8.02 -1.28
C LEU A 46 6.04 -8.02 -2.69
N ARG A 47 5.61 -9.18 -3.20
CA ARG A 47 4.87 -9.27 -4.47
C ARG A 47 3.62 -8.40 -4.44
N SER A 48 2.80 -8.55 -3.41
CA SER A 48 1.52 -7.84 -3.30
C SER A 48 1.72 -6.32 -3.19
N LEU A 49 2.65 -5.89 -2.33
CA LEU A 49 2.99 -4.48 -2.13
C LEU A 49 3.63 -3.85 -3.38
N THR A 50 4.51 -4.57 -4.09
CA THR A 50 5.18 -4.05 -5.30
C THR A 50 4.18 -3.94 -6.46
N ASN A 51 3.28 -4.91 -6.62
CA ASN A 51 2.20 -4.82 -7.62
C ASN A 51 1.30 -3.62 -7.34
N TYR A 52 0.88 -3.43 -6.08
CA TYR A 52 0.04 -2.28 -5.72
C TYR A 52 0.79 -0.95 -5.86
N THR A 53 2.09 -0.92 -5.58
CA THR A 53 2.97 0.24 -5.84
C THR A 53 2.96 0.64 -7.32
N SER A 54 3.03 -0.34 -8.24
CA SER A 54 2.94 -0.07 -9.68
C SER A 54 1.58 0.54 -10.05
N ILE A 55 0.48 0.02 -9.50
CA ILE A 55 -0.86 0.57 -9.72
C ILE A 55 -0.95 2.01 -9.21
N LEU A 56 -0.43 2.30 -8.02
CA LEU A 56 -0.45 3.64 -7.45
C LEU A 56 0.42 4.62 -8.25
N LEU A 57 1.59 4.19 -8.74
CA LEU A 57 2.45 5.03 -9.59
C LEU A 57 1.80 5.32 -10.95
N GLU A 58 1.10 4.33 -11.51
CA GLU A 58 0.31 4.52 -12.73
C GLU A 58 -0.82 5.52 -12.51
N ARG A 59 -1.61 5.37 -11.44
CA ARG A 59 -2.65 6.32 -11.06
C ARG A 59 -2.09 7.72 -10.84
N LEU A 60 -0.96 7.84 -10.15
CA LEU A 60 -0.28 9.11 -9.93
C LEU A 60 0.13 9.78 -11.24
N THR A 61 0.51 8.99 -12.26
CA THR A 61 0.88 9.51 -13.59
C THR A 61 -0.36 9.86 -14.43
N LEU A 62 -1.38 9.01 -14.42
CA LEU A 62 -2.60 9.16 -15.21
C LEU A 62 -3.42 10.37 -14.74
N TYR A 63 -3.52 10.57 -13.43
CA TYR A 63 -4.36 11.59 -12.82
C TYR A 63 -3.60 12.88 -12.49
N GLN A 64 -2.43 13.11 -13.09
CA GLN A 64 -1.66 14.34 -12.87
C GLN A 64 -2.43 15.61 -13.24
N GLN A 65 -3.39 15.52 -14.16
CA GLN A 65 -4.23 16.65 -14.59
C GLN A 65 -5.66 16.59 -14.03
N SER A 66 -5.97 15.59 -13.20
CA SER A 66 -7.26 15.47 -12.48
C SER A 66 -7.21 16.27 -11.17
N PRO A 67 -8.32 16.46 -10.43
CA PRO A 67 -8.30 17.17 -9.15
C PRO A 67 -7.14 16.73 -8.22
N ILE A 68 -6.50 17.68 -7.53
CA ILE A 68 -5.25 17.47 -6.77
C ILE A 68 -5.34 16.33 -5.74
N GLU A 69 -6.54 16.04 -5.24
CA GLU A 69 -6.87 14.99 -4.30
C GLU A 69 -6.42 13.61 -4.81
N PHE A 70 -6.51 13.35 -6.11
CA PHE A 70 -6.04 12.09 -6.71
C PHE A 70 -4.52 11.92 -6.58
N CYS A 71 -3.76 13.02 -6.73
CA CYS A 71 -2.32 13.02 -6.53
C CYS A 71 -1.99 12.84 -5.04
N ALA A 72 -2.70 13.55 -4.16
CA ALA A 72 -2.53 13.46 -2.72
C ALA A 72 -2.77 12.04 -2.18
N ILE A 73 -3.88 11.39 -2.60
CA ILE A 73 -4.21 10.01 -2.23
C ILE A 73 -3.15 9.03 -2.73
N SER A 74 -2.72 9.16 -4.00
CA SER A 74 -1.73 8.26 -4.57
C SER A 74 -0.37 8.38 -3.86
N ALA A 75 0.07 9.61 -3.59
CA ALA A 75 1.32 9.87 -2.85
C ALA A 75 1.27 9.34 -1.41
N ARG A 76 0.13 9.56 -0.71
CA ARG A 76 -0.10 9.01 0.63
C ARG A 76 -0.02 7.48 0.64
N ASN A 77 -0.73 6.83 -0.27
CA ASN A 77 -0.76 5.36 -0.30
C ASN A 77 0.60 4.77 -0.67
N LEU A 78 1.39 5.46 -1.52
CA LEU A 78 2.76 5.07 -1.83
C LEU A 78 3.68 5.18 -0.61
N PHE A 79 3.53 6.23 0.22
CA PHE A 79 4.23 6.33 1.49
C PHE A 79 3.88 5.17 2.43
N GLU A 80 2.60 4.86 2.59
CA GLU A 80 2.15 3.74 3.43
C GLU A 80 2.69 2.39 2.93
N CYS A 81 2.71 2.16 1.61
CA CYS A 81 3.36 0.98 1.01
C CYS A 81 4.86 0.94 1.31
N TYR A 82 5.56 2.08 1.25
CA TYR A 82 6.97 2.18 1.60
C TYR A 82 7.22 1.77 3.05
N LEU A 83 6.40 2.26 3.99
CA LEU A 83 6.51 1.90 5.41
C LEU A 83 6.28 0.39 5.63
N LEU A 84 5.30 -0.21 4.96
CA LEU A 84 5.03 -1.64 5.05
C LEU A 84 6.20 -2.47 4.51
N VAL A 85 6.73 -2.13 3.34
CA VAL A 85 7.89 -2.81 2.75
C VAL A 85 9.10 -2.68 3.66
N ALA A 86 9.41 -1.48 4.16
CA ALA A 86 10.53 -1.24 5.06
C ALA A 86 10.38 -2.03 6.37
N PHE A 87 9.17 -2.08 6.94
CA PHE A 87 8.92 -2.80 8.18
C PHE A 87 9.10 -4.32 8.01
N ILE A 88 8.49 -4.90 6.97
CA ILE A 88 8.61 -6.33 6.67
C ILE A 88 10.07 -6.73 6.40
N LEU A 89 10.83 -5.90 5.68
CA LEU A 89 12.24 -6.20 5.42
C LEU A 89 13.11 -6.04 6.67
N SER A 90 12.75 -5.16 7.61
CA SER A 90 13.46 -5.00 8.88
C SER A 90 13.16 -6.11 9.88
N ASP A 91 11.96 -6.70 9.82
CA ASP A 91 11.54 -7.84 10.64
C ASP A 91 10.70 -8.80 9.78
N PRO A 92 11.35 -9.74 9.06
CA PRO A 92 10.68 -10.70 8.18
C PRO A 92 9.58 -11.54 8.85
N SER A 93 9.65 -11.73 10.18
CA SER A 93 8.62 -12.46 10.93
C SER A 93 7.23 -11.79 10.84
N LYS A 94 7.21 -10.48 10.60
CA LYS A 94 5.99 -9.68 10.44
C LYS A 94 5.25 -9.90 9.13
N ALA A 95 5.89 -10.51 8.13
CA ALA A 95 5.22 -10.78 6.86
C ALA A 95 3.99 -11.70 7.04
N LYS A 96 4.06 -12.68 7.95
CA LYS A 96 2.94 -13.57 8.25
C LYS A 96 1.78 -12.83 8.92
N GLU A 97 2.09 -11.91 9.84
CA GLU A 97 1.11 -11.02 10.47
C GLU A 97 0.45 -10.10 9.43
N PHE A 98 1.23 -9.52 8.50
CA PHE A 98 0.71 -8.65 7.44
C PHE A 98 -0.28 -9.38 6.53
N VAL A 99 0.05 -10.59 6.09
CA VAL A 99 -0.89 -11.42 5.30
C VAL A 99 -2.17 -11.70 6.10
N GLY A 100 -2.06 -11.89 7.41
CA GLY A 100 -3.19 -12.07 8.31
C GLY A 100 -4.12 -10.88 8.47
N GLN A 101 -3.62 -9.66 8.26
CA GLN A 101 -4.44 -8.44 8.35
C GLN A 101 -5.58 -8.43 7.34
N LYS A 102 -5.35 -8.95 6.12
CA LYS A 102 -6.42 -9.10 5.11
C LYS A 102 -7.60 -9.88 5.67
N ALA A 103 -7.37 -10.93 6.45
CA ALA A 103 -8.45 -11.72 7.03
C ALA A 103 -9.25 -10.93 8.07
N SER A 104 -8.57 -10.15 8.91
CA SER A 104 -9.25 -9.25 9.87
C SER A 104 -10.09 -8.21 9.15
N GLU A 105 -9.51 -7.54 8.14
CA GLU A 105 -10.22 -6.52 7.34
C GLU A 105 -11.43 -7.11 6.62
N GLU A 106 -11.28 -8.31 6.04
CA GLU A 106 -12.38 -8.96 5.34
C GLU A 106 -13.50 -9.38 6.31
N LEU A 107 -13.18 -9.82 7.53
CA LEU A 107 -14.18 -10.06 8.57
C LEU A 107 -14.90 -8.77 8.96
N GLU A 108 -14.17 -7.68 9.22
CA GLU A 108 -14.75 -6.37 9.57
C GLU A 108 -15.67 -5.82 8.46
N ILE A 109 -15.29 -5.99 7.18
CA ILE A 109 -16.12 -5.60 6.04
C ILE A 109 -17.43 -6.39 6.01
N ASN A 110 -17.35 -7.72 6.21
CA ASN A 110 -18.52 -8.58 6.21
C ASN A 110 -19.44 -8.30 7.42
N GLU A 111 -18.86 -8.01 8.60
CA GLU A 111 -19.61 -7.54 9.78
C GLU A 111 -20.31 -6.20 9.49
N GLY A 112 -19.62 -5.28 8.83
CA GLY A 112 -20.19 -4.02 8.36
C GLY A 112 -21.39 -4.25 7.42
N PHE A 113 -21.27 -5.14 6.44
CA PHE A 113 -22.39 -5.48 5.56
C PHE A 113 -23.56 -6.11 6.30
N LEU A 114 -23.31 -7.01 7.25
CA LEU A 114 -24.37 -7.58 8.09
C LEU A 114 -25.08 -6.51 8.92
N SER A 115 -24.35 -5.53 9.45
CA SER A 115 -24.93 -4.43 10.24
C SER A 115 -25.87 -3.51 9.43
N LEU A 116 -25.75 -3.53 8.10
CA LEU A 116 -26.57 -2.75 7.17
C LEU A 116 -27.77 -3.56 6.63
N THR A 117 -27.98 -4.79 7.09
CA THR A 117 -29.12 -5.61 6.65
C THR A 117 -30.42 -5.18 7.33
N GLU A 118 -31.48 -5.15 6.54
CA GLU A 118 -32.84 -4.84 6.97
C GLU A 118 -33.70 -6.12 7.07
N PRO A 119 -34.88 -6.12 7.74
CA PRO A 119 -35.77 -7.28 7.80
C PRO A 119 -36.23 -7.84 6.45
N SER A 120 -36.18 -7.02 5.40
CA SER A 120 -36.49 -7.40 4.02
C SER A 120 -35.31 -8.03 3.28
N THR A 121 -34.12 -8.05 3.88
CA THR A 121 -32.92 -8.63 3.27
C THR A 121 -33.09 -10.13 3.10
N PRO A 122 -32.86 -10.68 1.90
CA PRO A 122 -33.00 -12.12 1.68
C PRO A 122 -32.07 -12.93 2.59
N GLU A 123 -32.61 -13.96 3.24
CA GLU A 123 -31.85 -14.85 4.13
C GLU A 123 -30.63 -15.46 3.43
N ALA A 124 -30.74 -15.77 2.13
CA ALA A 124 -29.63 -16.27 1.32
C ALA A 124 -28.42 -15.31 1.27
N VAL A 125 -28.67 -13.99 1.26
CA VAL A 125 -27.60 -12.97 1.27
C VAL A 125 -26.90 -12.97 2.63
N ILE A 126 -27.69 -12.94 3.72
CA ILE A 126 -27.17 -12.99 5.10
C ILE A 126 -26.31 -14.23 5.28
N LYS A 127 -26.83 -15.39 4.87
CA LYS A 127 -26.13 -16.67 4.96
C LYS A 127 -24.83 -16.67 4.14
N SER A 128 -24.84 -16.14 2.91
CA SER A 128 -23.64 -16.05 2.08
C SER A 128 -22.52 -15.25 2.76
N ILE A 129 -22.86 -14.18 3.49
CA ILE A 129 -21.87 -13.37 4.22
C ILE A 129 -21.32 -14.17 5.42
N GLN A 130 -22.19 -14.82 6.18
CA GLN A 130 -21.80 -15.65 7.33
C GLN A 130 -20.93 -16.85 6.92
N ASP A 131 -21.26 -17.52 5.81
CA ASP A 131 -20.49 -18.62 5.25
C ASP A 131 -19.09 -18.13 4.83
N ARG A 132 -18.99 -16.94 4.23
CA ARG A 132 -17.70 -16.33 3.89
C ARG A 132 -16.85 -16.06 5.13
N MET A 133 -17.44 -15.50 6.19
CA MET A 133 -16.73 -15.26 7.46
C MET A 133 -16.23 -16.57 8.10
N THR A 134 -17.05 -17.63 8.05
CA THR A 134 -16.67 -18.96 8.56
C THR A 134 -15.50 -19.53 7.77
N TYR A 135 -15.58 -19.51 6.44
CA TYR A 135 -14.50 -19.96 5.56
C TYR A 135 -13.17 -19.24 5.84
N ILE A 136 -13.19 -17.92 6.05
CA ILE A 136 -11.97 -17.15 6.36
C ILE A 136 -11.33 -17.68 7.66
N LYS A 137 -12.11 -17.84 8.72
CA LYS A 137 -11.60 -18.33 10.01
C LYS A 137 -11.00 -19.73 9.91
N GLU A 138 -11.67 -20.63 9.19
CA GLU A 138 -11.19 -21.99 8.96
C GLU A 138 -9.89 -22.00 8.14
N LEU A 139 -9.80 -21.20 7.09
CA LEU A 139 -8.61 -21.10 6.25
C LEU A 139 -7.41 -20.57 7.03
N MET A 140 -7.59 -19.51 7.82
CA MET A 140 -6.54 -18.93 8.65
C MET A 140 -6.03 -19.93 9.70
N ASN A 141 -6.95 -20.65 10.35
CA ASN A 141 -6.62 -21.69 11.31
C ASN A 141 -5.85 -22.86 10.64
N LYS A 142 -6.29 -23.31 9.47
CA LYS A 142 -5.64 -24.40 8.71
C LYS A 142 -4.17 -24.09 8.38
N HIS A 143 -3.86 -22.84 8.05
CA HIS A 143 -2.51 -22.42 7.67
C HIS A 143 -1.73 -21.77 8.83
N GLU A 144 -2.27 -21.85 10.04
CA GLU A 144 -1.68 -21.27 11.26
C GLU A 144 -1.32 -19.78 11.10
N VAL A 145 -2.08 -19.04 10.29
CA VAL A 145 -1.86 -17.60 10.07
C VAL A 145 -2.67 -16.84 11.11
N PRO A 146 -2.05 -15.96 11.91
CA PRO A 146 -2.78 -15.20 12.90
C PRO A 146 -3.71 -14.20 12.22
N ILE A 147 -4.91 -14.01 12.78
CA ILE A 147 -5.81 -12.94 12.37
C ILE A 147 -5.42 -11.70 13.17
N GLU A 148 -4.64 -10.83 12.54
CA GLU A 148 -4.06 -9.65 13.17
C GLU A 148 -4.79 -8.36 12.77
N LYS A 149 -4.84 -7.39 13.67
CA LYS A 149 -5.34 -6.06 13.35
C LYS A 149 -4.35 -5.31 12.46
N HIS A 150 -4.88 -4.41 11.63
CA HIS A 150 -4.04 -3.55 10.80
C HIS A 150 -3.06 -2.72 11.66
N TRP A 151 -1.84 -2.55 11.16
CA TRP A 151 -0.90 -1.62 11.79
C TRP A 151 -1.27 -0.18 11.46
N THR A 152 -1.29 0.67 12.48
CA THR A 152 -1.48 2.11 12.23
C THR A 152 -0.26 2.69 11.50
N VAL A 153 -0.49 3.67 10.62
CA VAL A 153 0.60 4.36 9.90
C VAL A 153 1.59 5.01 10.88
N SER A 154 1.10 5.56 12.00
CA SER A 154 1.93 6.12 13.07
C SER A 154 2.86 5.07 13.69
N TYR A 155 2.33 3.86 13.95
CA TYR A 155 3.14 2.74 14.43
C TYR A 155 4.21 2.37 13.41
N LEU A 156 3.85 2.18 12.13
CA LEU A 156 4.80 1.83 11.07
C LEU A 156 5.90 2.89 10.90
N ALA A 157 5.53 4.18 10.95
CA ALA A 157 6.48 5.29 10.87
C ALA A 157 7.46 5.29 12.04
N LYS A 158 7.03 4.88 13.24
CA LYS A 158 7.93 4.71 14.38
C LYS A 158 8.89 3.53 14.17
N GLN A 159 8.40 2.38 13.69
CA GLN A 159 9.24 1.19 13.48
C GLN A 159 10.28 1.38 12.37
N THR A 160 9.98 2.23 11.38
CA THR A 160 10.84 2.46 10.20
C THR A 160 11.65 3.76 10.28
N ASN A 161 11.65 4.45 11.42
CA ASN A 161 12.32 5.74 11.63
C ASN A 161 11.86 6.88 10.69
N ASN A 162 10.59 6.86 10.29
CA ASN A 162 9.96 7.85 9.39
C ASN A 162 8.96 8.77 10.12
N LYS A 163 9.10 8.95 11.43
CA LYS A 163 8.13 9.71 12.25
C LYS A 163 8.00 11.17 11.80
N VAL A 164 9.11 11.86 11.53
CA VAL A 164 9.10 13.28 11.10
C VAL A 164 8.36 13.45 9.78
N GLU A 165 8.61 12.51 8.87
CA GLU A 165 7.97 12.47 7.56
C GLU A 165 6.47 12.21 7.73
N TYR A 166 6.08 11.20 8.51
CA TYR A 166 4.69 10.92 8.85
C TYR A 166 3.96 12.12 9.46
N GLU A 167 4.54 12.81 10.44
CA GLU A 167 3.90 13.97 11.09
C GLU A 167 3.67 15.13 10.12
N SER A 168 4.62 15.34 9.19
CA SER A 168 4.53 16.37 8.16
C SER A 168 3.45 16.02 7.12
N PHE A 169 3.46 14.77 6.65
CA PHE A 169 2.55 14.29 5.63
C PHE A 169 1.14 14.04 6.13
N PHE A 170 0.97 13.54 7.34
CA PHE A 170 -0.35 13.31 7.93
C PHE A 170 -1.13 14.62 8.03
N LYS A 171 -0.46 15.71 8.45
CA LYS A 171 -1.06 17.05 8.48
C LYS A 171 -1.43 17.52 7.09
N LEU A 172 -0.54 17.34 6.11
CA LEU A 172 -0.75 17.81 4.74
C LEU A 172 -1.84 17.01 4.02
N TYR A 173 -1.68 15.69 3.90
CA TYR A 173 -2.62 14.81 3.21
C TYR A 173 -4.03 14.93 3.77
N SER A 174 -4.20 15.00 5.10
CA SER A 174 -5.52 15.15 5.72
C SER A 174 -6.28 16.40 5.27
N LYS A 175 -5.60 17.46 4.80
CA LYS A 175 -6.26 18.66 4.25
C LYS A 175 -6.72 18.48 2.81
N TYR A 176 -6.11 17.55 2.09
CA TYR A 176 -6.36 17.29 0.67
C TYR A 176 -7.24 16.06 0.39
N ILE A 177 -7.44 15.17 1.37
CA ILE A 177 -8.23 13.95 1.16
C ILE A 177 -9.57 13.95 1.90
N HIS A 178 -9.80 14.92 2.78
CA HIS A 178 -11.03 15.08 3.55
C HIS A 178 -11.66 16.43 3.21
N PRO A 179 -13.00 16.59 3.37
CA PRO A 179 -13.69 17.86 3.21
C PRO A 179 -13.34 18.82 4.36
N SER A 180 -12.07 19.21 4.45
CA SER A 180 -11.55 20.11 5.46
C SER A 180 -11.92 21.55 5.11
N SER A 181 -11.87 22.46 6.10
CA SER A 181 -12.14 23.88 5.87
C SER A 181 -11.21 24.51 4.83
N TRP A 182 -10.03 23.92 4.59
CA TRP A 182 -9.13 24.28 3.49
C TRP A 182 -9.81 24.05 2.13
N ILE A 183 -10.20 22.80 1.81
CA ILE A 183 -10.87 22.52 0.53
C ILE A 183 -12.20 23.25 0.41
N VAL A 184 -13.02 23.25 1.47
CA VAL A 184 -14.42 23.70 1.38
C VAL A 184 -14.54 25.22 1.26
N ASN A 185 -13.62 25.98 1.85
CA ASN A 185 -13.70 27.45 1.85
C ASN A 185 -12.69 28.14 0.93
N SER A 186 -11.74 27.41 0.35
CA SER A 186 -10.77 27.96 -0.59
C SER A 186 -11.33 28.06 -2.00
N LEU A 187 -10.80 29.01 -2.76
CA LEU A 187 -10.99 29.05 -4.21
C LEU A 187 -10.22 27.89 -4.86
N ALA A 188 -10.72 27.42 -6.00
CA ALA A 188 -10.14 26.27 -6.71
C ALA A 188 -8.63 26.41 -6.97
N ASN A 189 -8.16 27.61 -7.32
CA ASN A 189 -6.75 27.88 -7.60
C ASN A 189 -5.84 27.92 -6.35
N GLU A 190 -6.41 28.01 -5.15
CA GLU A 190 -5.65 28.01 -3.90
C GLU A 190 -5.30 26.58 -3.48
N TYR A 191 -6.28 25.67 -3.49
CA TYR A 191 -6.04 24.28 -3.12
C TYR A 191 -5.58 23.44 -4.31
N ASP A 192 -6.16 23.60 -5.49
CA ASP A 192 -5.71 22.91 -6.72
C ASP A 192 -4.55 23.66 -7.39
N ASN A 193 -3.50 23.86 -6.62
CA ASN A 193 -2.32 24.61 -7.04
C ASN A 193 -1.29 23.69 -7.73
N PRO A 194 -0.77 24.05 -8.93
CA PRO A 194 0.22 23.25 -9.65
C PRO A 194 1.50 22.97 -8.84
N VAL A 195 1.92 23.88 -7.97
CA VAL A 195 3.10 23.69 -7.11
C VAL A 195 2.84 22.60 -6.07
N PHE A 196 1.68 22.63 -5.41
CA PHE A 196 1.33 21.61 -4.41
C PHE A 196 1.13 20.23 -5.04
N ARG A 197 0.50 20.20 -6.22
CA ARG A 197 0.38 19.00 -7.04
C ARG A 197 1.75 18.40 -7.36
N ASN A 198 2.71 19.21 -7.79
CA ASN A 198 4.06 18.74 -8.08
C ASN A 198 4.75 18.16 -6.85
N ILE A 199 4.50 18.70 -5.64
CA ILE A 199 5.01 18.10 -4.41
C ILE A 199 4.47 16.68 -4.24
N PHE A 200 3.16 16.44 -4.41
CA PHE A 200 2.59 15.09 -4.31
C PHE A 200 3.16 14.14 -5.37
N VAL A 201 3.30 14.60 -6.62
CA VAL A 201 3.88 13.80 -7.70
C VAL A 201 5.31 13.40 -7.37
N LEU A 202 6.16 14.35 -6.96
CA LEU A 202 7.56 14.08 -6.63
C LEU A 202 7.69 13.14 -5.43
N GLN A 203 6.84 13.30 -4.41
CA GLN A 203 6.86 12.43 -3.23
C GLN A 203 6.38 11.02 -3.55
N GLY A 204 5.30 10.87 -4.32
CA GLY A 204 4.86 9.55 -4.77
C GLY A 204 5.94 8.84 -5.61
N GLN A 205 6.60 9.55 -6.52
CA GLN A 205 7.74 9.02 -7.28
C GLN A 205 8.90 8.60 -6.36
N HIS A 206 9.21 9.42 -5.35
CA HIS A 206 10.25 9.11 -4.37
C HIS A 206 9.96 7.79 -3.65
N TYR A 207 8.76 7.60 -3.09
CA TYR A 207 8.41 6.36 -2.38
C TYR A 207 8.38 5.14 -3.30
N ALA A 208 7.87 5.27 -4.52
CA ALA A 208 7.92 4.19 -5.51
C ALA A 208 9.38 3.76 -5.80
N SER A 209 10.30 4.72 -5.91
CA SER A 209 11.73 4.43 -6.09
C SER A 209 12.34 3.78 -4.84
N CYS A 210 11.98 4.24 -3.64
CA CYS A 210 12.45 3.63 -2.39
C CYS A 210 12.00 2.17 -2.26
N ILE A 211 10.73 1.87 -2.56
CA ILE A 211 10.19 0.51 -2.58
C ILE A 211 10.95 -0.34 -3.59
N GLN A 212 11.08 0.13 -4.83
CA GLN A 212 11.82 -0.59 -5.87
C GLN A 212 13.25 -0.94 -5.41
N LYS A 213 13.96 0.03 -4.83
CA LYS A 213 15.34 -0.18 -4.36
C LYS A 213 15.43 -1.19 -3.23
N LEU A 214 14.56 -1.09 -2.21
CA LEU A 214 14.53 -2.00 -1.07
C LEU A 214 14.29 -3.44 -1.52
N VAL A 215 13.28 -3.65 -2.37
CA VAL A 215 12.92 -4.98 -2.86
C VAL A 215 14.00 -5.54 -3.79
N SER A 216 14.59 -4.71 -4.65
CA SER A 216 15.68 -5.15 -5.54
C SER A 216 16.92 -5.58 -4.75
N ASN A 217 17.25 -4.88 -3.67
CA ASN A 217 18.36 -5.26 -2.79
C ASN A 217 18.08 -6.60 -2.12
N TYR A 218 16.88 -6.78 -1.55
CA TYR A 218 16.47 -8.04 -0.95
C TYR A 218 16.59 -9.22 -1.93
N LEU A 219 16.08 -9.06 -3.15
CA LEU A 219 16.16 -10.09 -4.18
C LEU A 219 17.60 -10.42 -4.58
N ARG A 220 18.49 -9.41 -4.63
CA ARG A 220 19.90 -9.60 -4.93
C ARG A 220 20.64 -10.35 -3.83
N ASP A 221 20.36 -10.01 -2.57
CA ASP A 221 21.01 -10.63 -1.41
C ASP A 221 20.65 -12.12 -1.30
N GLN A 222 19.45 -12.50 -1.75
CA GLN A 222 19.05 -13.90 -1.85
C GLN A 222 19.67 -14.71 -3.00
N ILE A 223 20.30 -14.06 -3.98
CA ILE A 223 21.02 -14.76 -5.07
C ILE A 223 22.45 -15.08 -4.64
N ILE A 224 23.00 -14.31 -3.70
CA ILE A 224 24.41 -14.42 -3.26
C ILE A 224 24.55 -15.35 -2.03
N ALA A 225 23.46 -15.58 -1.29
CA ALA A 225 23.38 -16.52 -0.17
C ALA A 225 23.16 -17.96 -0.65
#